data_AF-A0A937T9G6-F1
#
_entry.id   AF-A0A937T9G6-F1
#
_cell.length_a   1.000
_cell.length_b   1.000
_cell.length_c   1.000
_cell.angle_alpha   90.00
_cell.angle_beta   90.00
_cell.angle_gamma   90.00
#
_symmetry.space_group_name_H-M   'P 1'
#
loop_
_entity.id
_entity.type
_entity.pdbx_description
1 polymer ?
#
loop_
_entity_poly.entity_id
_entity_poly.type
_entity_poly.pdbx_seq_one_letter_code
_entity_poly.pdbx_strand_id
1 'polypeptide(L)'
;MTEWKTDIRLGMSIGIILIVTIVLVDVGVISLAAIRPLSIGTFITGLAVLVSLGLLGLIGYWLYGLARSKYLLDRNALVIHWRPTEQIVPTGQIERVLTGDEIKGHIRFYGGRWPGHCVGYGEVPGAGPALFHATAPPRHQIYVVTPSLTYGISPADREGFLESLQKRLQMGPTQIMEQSSKRPGFLNWPIWQDWLGLALLATGFLAVLALIGLLCFEFPTLPRLVPLHFDAVGNPDRLGLRGQIFIIPLIGLLALLLNGVLGWVAYRYERVASYLLWGGTILIQVLVWAAALGILGQV
;
A
#
# COMPACT_ATOMS: atom_id res chain seq x y z
N MET A 1 -20.74 -17.70 -20.09
CA MET A 1 -19.86 -16.51 -20.00
C MET A 1 -18.80 -16.54 -21.09
N THR A 2 -18.63 -15.45 -21.85
CA THR A 2 -17.48 -15.28 -22.76
C THR A 2 -16.38 -14.51 -22.05
N GLU A 3 -15.17 -15.08 -22.00
CA GLU A 3 -14.01 -14.42 -21.40
C GLU A 3 -13.31 -13.51 -22.42
N TRP A 4 -13.05 -12.26 -22.03
CA TRP A 4 -12.24 -11.32 -22.77
C TRP A 4 -10.98 -11.00 -21.99
N LYS A 5 -9.82 -11.20 -22.63
CA LYS A 5 -8.51 -10.93 -22.04
C LYS A 5 -8.15 -9.45 -22.18
N THR A 6 -7.36 -8.96 -21.24
CA THR A 6 -6.76 -7.63 -21.28
C THR A 6 -5.37 -7.71 -21.91
N ASP A 7 -4.93 -6.70 -22.67
CA ASP A 7 -3.51 -6.61 -23.06
C ASP A 7 -2.68 -6.13 -21.87
N ILE A 8 -1.90 -7.05 -21.30
CA ILE A 8 -1.09 -6.83 -20.09
C ILE A 8 0.39 -6.62 -20.39
N ARG A 9 0.85 -6.85 -21.63
CA ARG A 9 2.29 -7.00 -21.92
C ARG A 9 3.07 -5.74 -21.58
N LEU A 10 2.59 -4.60 -22.07
CA LEU A 10 3.25 -3.31 -21.89
C LEU A 10 3.25 -2.88 -20.41
N GLY A 11 2.11 -3.07 -19.72
CA GLY A 11 1.97 -2.74 -18.30
C GLY A 11 2.83 -3.61 -17.39
N MET A 12 2.96 -4.91 -17.70
CA MET A 12 3.84 -5.84 -16.99
C MET A 12 5.31 -5.48 -17.19
N SER A 13 5.74 -5.25 -18.43
CA SER A 13 7.14 -4.93 -18.73
C SER A 13 7.59 -3.66 -18.00
N ILE A 14 6.79 -2.59 -18.06
CA ILE A 14 7.12 -1.33 -17.39
C ILE A 14 7.13 -1.49 -15.87
N GLY A 15 6.14 -2.18 -15.29
CA GLY A 15 6.12 -2.39 -13.84
C GLY A 15 7.29 -3.28 -13.35
N ILE A 16 7.69 -4.29 -14.12
CA ILE A 16 8.88 -5.11 -13.82
C ILE A 16 10.15 -4.26 -13.90
N ILE A 17 10.31 -3.44 -14.95
CA ILE A 17 11.45 -2.52 -15.09
C ILE A 17 11.51 -1.55 -13.90
N LEU A 18 10.37 -1.03 -13.46
CA LEU A 18 10.28 -0.12 -12.33
C LEU A 18 10.71 -0.82 -11.02
N ILE A 19 10.24 -2.05 -10.78
CA ILE A 19 10.66 -2.87 -9.63
C ILE A 19 12.16 -3.10 -9.66
N VAL A 20 12.70 -3.58 -10.78
CA VAL A 20 14.13 -3.87 -10.93
C VAL A 20 14.96 -2.61 -10.70
N THR A 21 14.52 -1.47 -11.24
CA THR A 21 15.21 -0.18 -11.07
C THR A 21 15.25 0.24 -9.61
N ILE A 22 14.11 0.17 -8.90
CA ILE A 22 14.04 0.51 -7.46
C ILE A 22 14.96 -0.42 -6.65
N VAL A 23 14.91 -1.73 -6.91
CA VAL A 23 15.78 -2.70 -6.21
C VAL A 23 17.26 -2.43 -6.46
N LEU A 24 17.65 -2.10 -7.69
CA LEU A 24 19.05 -1.77 -8.00
C LEU A 24 19.50 -0.48 -7.30
N VAL A 25 18.65 0.54 -7.24
CA VAL A 25 18.92 1.78 -6.50
C VAL A 25 19.06 1.49 -5.01
N ASP A 26 18.15 0.71 -4.42
CA ASP A 26 18.20 0.32 -3.02
C ASP A 26 19.50 -0.42 -2.70
N VAL A 27 19.87 -1.42 -3.52
CA VAL A 27 21.12 -2.17 -3.35
C VAL A 27 22.32 -1.22 -3.43
N GLY A 28 22.39 -0.34 -4.42
CA GLY A 28 23.50 0.60 -4.57
C GLY A 28 23.63 1.57 -3.39
N VAL A 29 22.51 2.11 -2.91
CA VAL A 29 22.47 3.04 -1.78
C VAL A 29 22.83 2.32 -0.46
N ILE A 30 22.35 1.09 -0.26
CA ILE A 30 22.71 0.25 0.90
C ILE A 30 24.20 -0.09 0.88
N SER A 31 24.74 -0.50 -0.28
CA SER A 31 26.18 -0.80 -0.42
C SER A 31 27.04 0.43 -0.12
N LEU A 32 26.64 1.61 -0.59
CA LEU A 32 27.36 2.86 -0.29
C LEU A 32 27.28 3.21 1.19
N ALA A 33 26.12 2.99 1.83
CA ALA A 33 25.94 3.25 3.26
C ALA A 33 26.71 2.26 4.14
N ALA A 34 26.90 1.02 3.69
CA ALA A 34 27.64 -0.02 4.43
C ALA A 34 29.14 0.26 4.56
N ILE A 35 29.72 1.04 3.64
CA ILE A 35 31.15 1.41 3.66
C ILE A 35 31.38 2.69 4.49
N ARG A 36 30.32 3.48 4.77
CA ARG A 36 30.42 4.71 5.54
C ARG A 36 30.22 4.45 7.05
N PRO A 37 30.83 5.25 7.94
CA PRO A 37 30.51 5.17 9.35
C PRO A 37 29.03 5.50 9.58
N LEU A 38 28.44 4.84 10.58
CA LEU A 38 27.07 5.12 11.03
C LEU A 38 26.94 6.61 11.36
N SER A 39 25.94 7.24 10.74
CA SER A 39 25.65 8.66 10.87
C SER A 39 24.17 8.90 10.56
N ILE A 40 23.72 10.14 10.71
CA ILE A 40 22.37 10.55 10.28
C ILE A 40 22.11 10.22 8.80
N GLY A 41 23.15 10.24 7.95
CA GLY A 41 23.01 9.84 6.55
C GLY A 41 22.58 8.38 6.37
N THR A 42 23.08 7.48 7.22
CA THR A 42 22.67 6.07 7.21
C THR A 42 21.21 5.92 7.65
N PHE A 43 20.74 6.73 8.59
CA PHE A 43 19.33 6.76 8.99
C PHE A 43 18.42 7.24 7.87
N ILE A 44 18.76 8.34 7.19
CA ILE A 44 18.00 8.85 6.04
C ILE A 44 17.95 7.81 4.92
N THR A 45 19.08 7.18 4.61
CA THR A 45 19.16 6.07 3.66
C THR A 45 18.23 4.92 4.08
N GLY A 46 18.27 4.49 5.33
CA GLY A 46 17.39 3.43 5.83
C GLY A 46 15.90 3.77 5.71
N LEU A 47 15.53 5.03 5.99
CA LEU A 47 14.16 5.51 5.81
C LEU A 47 13.75 5.54 4.34
N ALA A 48 14.64 5.98 3.44
CA ALA A 48 14.40 5.97 2.00
C ALA A 48 14.17 4.54 1.47
N VAL A 49 14.97 3.58 1.92
CA VAL A 49 14.79 2.14 1.61
C VAL A 49 13.47 1.61 2.18
N LEU A 50 13.08 2.01 3.39
CA LEU A 50 11.81 1.58 3.97
C LEU A 50 10.61 2.07 3.14
N VAL A 51 10.67 3.32 2.66
CA VAL A 51 9.65 3.91 1.78
C VAL A 51 9.64 3.21 0.42
N SER A 52 10.81 2.92 -0.16
CA SER A 52 10.93 2.24 -1.45
C SER A 52 10.39 0.80 -1.39
N LEU A 53 10.60 0.07 -0.30
CA LEU A 53 9.99 -1.24 -0.06
C LEU A 53 8.45 -1.17 -0.04
N GLY A 54 7.88 -0.12 0.57
CA GLY A 54 6.43 0.13 0.52
C GLY A 54 5.94 0.38 -0.90
N LEU A 55 6.68 1.17 -1.69
CA LEU A 55 6.39 1.41 -3.10
C LEU A 55 6.50 0.13 -3.95
N LEU A 56 7.49 -0.71 -3.71
CA LEU A 56 7.63 -2.03 -4.34
C LEU A 56 6.43 -2.93 -4.04
N GLY A 57 5.95 -2.94 -2.80
CA GLY A 57 4.74 -3.65 -2.42
C GLY A 57 3.51 -3.15 -3.18
N LEU A 58 3.35 -1.83 -3.32
CA LEU A 58 2.26 -1.21 -4.07
C LEU A 58 2.32 -1.56 -5.57
N ILE A 59 3.50 -1.47 -6.19
CA ILE A 59 3.68 -1.84 -7.60
C ILE A 59 3.44 -3.34 -7.80
N GLY A 60 3.95 -4.18 -6.90
CA GLY A 60 3.71 -5.63 -6.91
C GLY A 60 2.22 -5.97 -6.80
N TYR A 61 1.48 -5.26 -5.94
CA TYR A 61 0.03 -5.39 -5.84
C TYR A 61 -0.68 -5.00 -7.15
N TRP A 62 -0.28 -3.89 -7.79
CA TRP A 62 -0.84 -3.46 -9.07
C TRP A 62 -0.53 -4.44 -10.21
N LEU A 63 0.70 -4.95 -10.29
CA LEU A 63 1.11 -5.99 -11.26
C LEU A 63 0.34 -7.28 -11.04
N TYR A 64 0.12 -7.68 -9.79
CA TYR A 64 -0.66 -8.86 -9.45
C TYR A 64 -2.14 -8.73 -9.85
N GLY A 65 -2.72 -7.53 -9.69
CA GLY A 65 -4.06 -7.20 -10.19
C GLY A 65 -4.13 -7.27 -11.72
N LEU A 66 -3.13 -6.68 -12.40
CA LEU A 66 -3.02 -6.65 -13.85
C LEU A 66 -2.86 -8.07 -14.45
N ALA A 67 -1.98 -8.90 -13.88
CA ALA A 67 -1.70 -10.25 -14.35
C ALA A 67 -2.90 -11.20 -14.28
N ARG A 68 -3.91 -10.89 -13.46
CA ARG A 68 -5.18 -11.64 -13.38
C ARG A 68 -6.40 -10.81 -13.78
N SER A 69 -6.18 -9.72 -14.50
CA SER A 69 -7.28 -8.92 -15.05
C SER A 69 -8.02 -9.72 -16.13
N LYS A 70 -9.34 -9.77 -16.02
CA LYS A 70 -10.23 -10.42 -17.00
C LYS A 70 -11.56 -9.69 -17.05
N TYR A 71 -12.20 -9.69 -18.22
CA TYR A 71 -13.59 -9.27 -18.34
C TYR A 71 -14.45 -10.48 -18.70
N LEU A 72 -15.49 -10.73 -17.92
CA LEU A 72 -16.46 -11.77 -18.19
C LEU A 72 -17.74 -11.11 -18.66
N LEU A 73 -18.12 -11.35 -19.90
CA LEU A 73 -19.38 -10.85 -20.45
C LEU A 73 -20.41 -11.98 -20.46
N ASP A 74 -21.54 -11.74 -19.79
CA ASP A 74 -22.71 -12.60 -19.82
C ASP A 74 -23.95 -11.85 -20.32
N ARG A 75 -25.07 -12.56 -20.53
CA ARG A 75 -26.35 -11.95 -20.93
C ARG A 75 -26.90 -11.02 -19.84
N ASN A 76 -26.64 -11.33 -18.58
CA ASN A 76 -27.20 -10.60 -17.43
C ASN A 76 -26.23 -9.59 -16.79
N ALA A 77 -24.91 -9.78 -16.95
CA ALA A 77 -23.91 -8.91 -16.34
C ALA A 77 -22.57 -8.92 -17.09
N LEU A 78 -21.92 -7.75 -17.06
CA LEU A 78 -20.50 -7.57 -17.34
C LEU A 78 -19.76 -7.62 -15.99
N VAL A 79 -18.91 -8.63 -15.79
CA VAL A 79 -18.10 -8.76 -14.58
C VAL A 79 -16.66 -8.38 -14.89
N ILE A 80 -16.20 -7.31 -14.25
CA ILE A 80 -14.84 -6.79 -14.32
C ILE A 80 -14.05 -7.43 -13.18
N HIS A 81 -13.15 -8.35 -13.51
CA HIS A 81 -12.24 -8.96 -12.56
C HIS A 81 -10.92 -8.17 -12.54
N TRP A 82 -10.69 -7.45 -11.45
CA TRP A 82 -9.41 -6.80 -11.15
C TRP A 82 -8.94 -7.26 -9.77
N ARG A 83 -8.78 -8.60 -9.70
CA ARG A 83 -8.39 -9.52 -8.62
C ARG A 83 -8.72 -9.18 -7.15
N PRO A 84 -8.19 -8.15 -6.49
CA PRO A 84 -8.72 -7.72 -5.19
C PRO A 84 -10.10 -7.06 -5.26
N THR A 85 -10.52 -6.62 -6.45
CA THR A 85 -11.81 -5.98 -6.69
C THR A 85 -12.57 -6.75 -7.77
N GLU A 86 -13.81 -7.09 -7.48
CA GLU A 86 -14.75 -7.67 -8.45
C GLU A 86 -15.90 -6.67 -8.59
N GLN A 87 -16.15 -6.23 -9.82
CA GLN A 87 -17.26 -5.32 -10.10
C GLN A 87 -18.23 -6.00 -11.05
N ILE A 88 -19.47 -6.15 -10.60
CA ILE A 88 -20.56 -6.75 -11.35
C ILE A 88 -21.43 -5.61 -11.86
N VAL A 89 -21.45 -5.42 -13.17
CA VAL A 89 -22.23 -4.40 -13.88
C VAL A 89 -23.40 -5.09 -14.58
N PRO A 90 -24.65 -4.97 -14.10
CA PRO A 90 -25.80 -5.59 -14.74
C PRO A 90 -26.02 -5.03 -16.15
N THR A 91 -26.24 -5.89 -17.14
CA THR A 91 -26.47 -5.45 -18.53
C THR A 91 -27.74 -4.63 -18.68
N GLY A 92 -28.75 -4.88 -17.84
CA GLY A 92 -29.99 -4.11 -17.80
C GLY A 92 -29.85 -2.69 -17.24
N GLN A 93 -28.71 -2.37 -16.61
CA GLN A 93 -28.41 -1.02 -16.10
C GLN A 93 -27.44 -0.26 -17.02
N ILE A 94 -27.07 -0.83 -18.16
CA ILE A 94 -26.22 -0.14 -19.13
C ILE A 94 -27.11 0.81 -19.92
N GLU A 95 -27.01 2.10 -19.63
CA GLU A 95 -27.77 3.12 -20.35
C GLU A 95 -27.14 3.40 -21.72
N ARG A 96 -25.82 3.55 -21.72
CA ARG A 96 -25.04 3.97 -22.89
C ARG A 96 -23.66 3.34 -22.87
N VAL A 97 -23.15 3.07 -24.06
CA VAL A 97 -21.75 2.68 -24.27
C VAL A 97 -21.11 3.80 -25.08
N LEU A 98 -20.07 4.41 -24.53
CA LEU A 98 -19.32 5.47 -25.18
C LEU A 98 -17.91 4.97 -25.49
N THR A 99 -17.38 5.46 -26.59
CA THR A 99 -15.99 5.23 -26.94
C THR A 99 -15.14 6.42 -26.46
N GLY A 100 -13.91 6.19 -26.01
CA GLY A 100 -13.02 7.27 -25.58
C GLY A 100 -12.74 8.34 -26.64
N ASP A 101 -12.86 7.99 -27.92
CA ASP A 101 -12.77 8.88 -29.07
C ASP A 101 -13.98 9.85 -29.19
N GLU A 102 -15.13 9.49 -28.61
CA GLU A 102 -16.38 10.25 -28.68
C GLU A 102 -16.49 11.28 -27.53
N ILE A 103 -15.66 11.17 -26.49
CA ILE A 103 -15.71 12.03 -25.30
C ILE A 103 -15.08 13.38 -25.62
N LYS A 104 -15.92 14.40 -25.80
CA LYS A 104 -15.50 15.79 -25.97
C LYS A 104 -15.17 16.41 -24.60
N GLY A 105 -13.92 16.28 -24.18
CA GLY A 105 -13.41 16.95 -22.97
C GLY A 105 -12.18 16.30 -22.37
N HIS A 106 -11.60 16.94 -21.35
CA HIS A 106 -10.51 16.36 -20.59
C HIS A 106 -11.07 15.40 -19.52
N ILE A 107 -10.75 14.12 -19.66
CA ILE A 107 -11.09 13.08 -18.69
C ILE A 107 -10.21 13.31 -17.45
N ARG A 108 -10.83 13.58 -16.30
CA ARG A 108 -10.12 13.72 -15.03
C ARG A 108 -9.86 12.33 -14.49
N PHE A 109 -8.59 12.00 -14.25
CA PHE A 109 -8.17 10.69 -13.76
C PHE A 109 -7.29 10.86 -12.51
N TYR A 110 -7.63 10.12 -11.47
CA TYR A 110 -6.88 10.03 -10.22
C TYR A 110 -6.61 8.55 -9.91
N GLY A 111 -5.34 8.18 -9.80
CA GLY A 111 -4.95 6.80 -9.54
C GLY A 111 -3.56 6.43 -10.07
N GLY A 112 -3.28 5.13 -10.11
CA GLY A 112 -2.04 4.59 -10.67
C GLY A 112 -2.09 4.61 -12.19
N ARG A 113 -1.25 5.45 -12.81
CA ARG A 113 -1.12 5.54 -14.26
C ARG A 113 0.32 5.32 -14.70
N TRP A 114 0.53 4.28 -15.47
CA TRP A 114 1.70 4.14 -16.34
C TRP A 114 1.27 3.49 -17.66
N PRO A 115 2.09 3.55 -18.72
CA PRO A 115 1.70 2.94 -19.99
C PRO A 115 1.38 1.45 -19.79
N GLY A 116 0.17 1.01 -20.16
CA GLY A 116 -0.29 -0.36 -19.91
C GLY A 116 -0.96 -0.60 -18.55
N HIS A 117 -1.13 0.42 -17.70
CA HIS A 117 -1.88 0.36 -16.45
C HIS A 117 -2.59 1.68 -16.18
N CYS A 118 -3.92 1.67 -16.23
CA CYS A 118 -4.78 2.82 -15.94
C CYS A 118 -5.88 2.37 -14.99
N VAL A 119 -5.56 2.34 -13.68
CA VAL A 119 -6.49 1.94 -12.63
C VAL A 119 -6.70 3.09 -11.65
N GLY A 120 -7.94 3.47 -11.46
CA GLY A 120 -8.26 4.62 -10.62
C GLY A 120 -9.71 5.03 -10.67
N TYR A 121 -9.97 6.21 -10.13
CA TYR A 121 -11.26 6.87 -10.15
C TYR A 121 -11.11 8.22 -10.85
N GLY A 122 -12.23 8.77 -11.30
CA GLY A 122 -12.20 10.04 -11.99
C GLY A 122 -13.57 10.48 -12.45
N GLU A 123 -13.59 11.37 -13.42
CA GLU A 123 -14.82 11.96 -13.93
C GLU A 123 -14.73 12.07 -15.45
N VAL A 124 -15.76 11.55 -16.10
CA VAL A 124 -15.90 11.59 -17.55
C VAL A 124 -16.91 12.69 -17.90
N PRO A 125 -16.50 13.71 -18.68
CA PRO A 125 -17.40 14.77 -19.13
C PRO A 125 -18.64 14.20 -19.82
N GLY A 126 -19.83 14.51 -19.29
CA GLY A 126 -21.11 14.05 -19.83
C GLY A 126 -21.55 12.64 -19.40
N ALA A 127 -20.73 11.89 -18.66
CA ALA A 127 -21.07 10.57 -18.12
C ALA A 127 -20.89 10.45 -16.58
N GLY A 128 -20.37 11.49 -15.93
CA GLY A 128 -20.28 11.58 -14.47
C GLY A 128 -19.08 10.83 -13.86
N PRO A 129 -19.17 10.38 -12.59
CA PRO A 129 -18.06 9.72 -11.90
C PRO A 129 -17.73 8.37 -12.57
N ALA A 130 -16.45 8.13 -12.78
CA ALA A 130 -15.95 6.98 -13.52
C ALA A 130 -14.90 6.17 -12.75
N LEU A 131 -14.97 4.85 -12.86
CA LEU A 131 -13.96 3.91 -12.40
C LEU A 131 -13.23 3.32 -13.60
N PHE A 132 -11.91 3.41 -13.57
CA PHE A 132 -11.05 2.97 -14.65
C PHE A 132 -10.41 1.65 -14.25
N HIS A 133 -10.65 0.61 -15.04
CA HIS A 133 -10.02 -0.71 -14.94
C HIS A 133 -9.53 -1.09 -16.33
N ALA A 134 -8.49 -0.40 -16.79
CA ALA A 134 -8.02 -0.50 -18.17
C ALA A 134 -6.50 -0.55 -18.25
N THR A 135 -6.00 -1.10 -19.35
CA THR A 135 -4.56 -1.08 -19.69
C THR A 135 -4.23 -0.05 -20.77
N ALA A 136 -5.21 0.31 -21.62
CA ALA A 136 -5.05 1.36 -22.62
C ALA A 136 -5.26 2.78 -22.04
N PRO A 137 -4.74 3.84 -22.69
CA PRO A 137 -5.01 5.23 -22.32
C PRO A 137 -6.50 5.58 -22.41
N PRO A 138 -7.00 6.59 -21.65
CA PRO A 138 -8.42 6.95 -21.58
C PRO A 138 -9.12 7.18 -22.93
N ARG A 139 -8.40 7.61 -23.96
CA ARG A 139 -8.96 7.83 -25.32
C ARG A 139 -9.28 6.53 -26.06
N HIS A 140 -8.57 5.44 -25.78
CA HIS A 140 -8.77 4.15 -26.45
C HIS A 140 -9.65 3.17 -25.64
N GLN A 141 -10.25 3.63 -24.55
CA GLN A 141 -11.09 2.82 -23.67
C GLN A 141 -12.55 2.82 -24.13
N ILE A 142 -13.27 1.77 -23.74
CA ILE A 142 -14.73 1.71 -23.82
C ILE A 142 -15.30 2.11 -22.46
N TYR A 143 -16.27 3.00 -22.46
CA TYR A 143 -16.97 3.48 -21.28
C TYR A 143 -18.37 2.90 -21.23
N VAL A 144 -18.65 2.12 -20.20
CA VAL A 144 -19.97 1.56 -19.91
C VAL A 144 -20.64 2.45 -18.87
N VAL A 145 -21.66 3.20 -19.29
CA VAL A 145 -22.37 4.15 -18.44
C VAL A 145 -23.53 3.44 -17.75
N THR A 146 -23.59 3.54 -16.43
CA THR A 146 -24.71 3.07 -15.59
C THR A 146 -25.30 4.25 -14.80
N PRO A 147 -26.50 4.13 -14.21
CA PRO A 147 -27.15 5.23 -13.48
C PRO A 147 -26.29 5.83 -12.35
N SER A 148 -25.39 5.03 -11.77
CA SER A 148 -24.57 5.42 -10.62
C SER A 148 -23.13 5.77 -10.98
N LEU A 149 -22.50 5.00 -11.86
CA LEU A 149 -21.07 5.07 -12.17
C LEU A 149 -20.79 4.70 -13.64
N THR A 150 -19.74 5.30 -14.19
CA THR A 150 -19.20 4.93 -15.50
C THR A 150 -17.99 4.00 -15.36
N TYR A 151 -17.89 2.94 -16.16
CA TYR A 151 -16.77 2.00 -16.11
C TYR A 151 -15.92 2.09 -17.38
N GLY A 152 -14.67 2.49 -17.24
CA GLY A 152 -13.67 2.49 -18.31
C GLY A 152 -12.95 1.15 -18.40
N ILE A 153 -13.16 0.41 -19.49
CA ILE A 153 -12.56 -0.90 -19.75
C ILE A 153 -11.76 -0.89 -21.06
N SER A 154 -10.81 -1.82 -21.17
CA SER A 154 -9.97 -1.97 -22.37
C SER A 154 -9.75 -3.46 -22.69
N PRO A 155 -10.72 -4.14 -23.31
CA PRO A 155 -10.53 -5.51 -23.80
C PRO A 155 -9.46 -5.54 -24.91
N ALA A 156 -8.76 -6.67 -25.06
CA ALA A 156 -7.73 -6.84 -26.10
C ALA A 156 -8.30 -6.77 -27.53
N ASP A 157 -9.53 -7.23 -27.71
CA ASP A 157 -10.30 -7.08 -28.97
C ASP A 157 -11.49 -6.16 -28.72
N ARG A 158 -11.34 -4.89 -29.13
CA ARG A 158 -12.31 -3.82 -28.91
C ARG A 158 -13.56 -4.03 -29.75
N GLU A 159 -13.40 -4.37 -31.03
CA GLU A 159 -14.50 -4.50 -31.98
C GLU A 159 -15.34 -5.74 -31.67
N GLY A 160 -14.69 -6.90 -31.44
CA GLY A 160 -15.39 -8.13 -31.08
C GLY A 160 -16.15 -8.01 -29.75
N PHE A 161 -15.60 -7.28 -28.78
CA PHE A 161 -16.28 -7.01 -27.52
C PHE A 161 -17.54 -6.16 -27.72
N LEU A 162 -17.46 -5.07 -28.50
CA LEU A 162 -18.59 -4.20 -28.79
C LEU A 162 -19.70 -4.95 -29.53
N GLU A 163 -19.36 -5.77 -30.52
CA GLU A 163 -20.33 -6.58 -31.26
C GLU A 163 -21.02 -7.60 -30.35
N SER A 164 -20.26 -8.28 -29.48
CA SER A 164 -20.83 -9.22 -28.51
C SER A 164 -21.72 -8.54 -27.48
N LEU A 165 -21.34 -7.33 -27.03
CA LEU A 165 -22.12 -6.52 -26.11
C LEU A 165 -23.44 -6.07 -26.75
N GLN A 166 -23.41 -5.55 -27.98
CA GLN A 166 -24.60 -5.14 -28.72
C GLN A 166 -25.57 -6.31 -28.94
N LYS A 167 -25.06 -7.47 -29.37
CA LYS A 167 -25.88 -8.70 -29.52
C LYS A 167 -26.58 -9.06 -28.21
N ARG A 168 -25.90 -8.95 -27.06
CA ARG A 168 -26.47 -9.28 -25.75
C ARG A 168 -27.47 -8.25 -25.24
N LEU A 169 -27.22 -6.97 -25.47
CA LEU A 169 -28.18 -5.90 -25.14
C LEU A 169 -29.48 -6.06 -25.92
N GLN A 170 -29.41 -6.42 -27.21
CA GLN A 170 -30.60 -6.69 -28.04
C GLN A 170 -31.43 -7.89 -27.56
N MET A 171 -30.79 -8.88 -26.93
CA MET A 171 -31.49 -10.04 -26.37
C MET A 171 -32.25 -9.75 -25.07
N GLY A 172 -32.04 -8.57 -24.46
CA GLY A 172 -32.65 -8.16 -23.19
C GLY A 172 -32.14 -8.94 -21.96
N PRO A 173 -32.08 -8.30 -20.78
CA PRO A 173 -31.67 -8.96 -19.54
C PRO A 173 -32.75 -9.94 -19.08
N THR A 174 -32.34 -11.14 -18.67
CA THR A 174 -33.27 -12.19 -18.17
C THR A 174 -33.53 -12.06 -16.67
N GLN A 175 -32.68 -11.34 -15.94
CA GLN A 175 -32.74 -11.15 -14.49
C GLN A 175 -32.21 -9.77 -14.11
N ILE A 176 -32.85 -9.14 -13.12
CA ILE A 176 -32.37 -7.90 -12.50
C ILE A 176 -31.31 -8.30 -11.46
N MET A 177 -30.03 -8.09 -11.78
CA MET A 177 -28.94 -8.22 -10.82
C MET A 177 -28.69 -6.87 -10.15
N GLU A 178 -28.42 -6.87 -8.85
CA GLU A 178 -27.96 -5.68 -8.14
C GLU A 178 -26.49 -5.40 -8.46
N GLN A 179 -26.17 -4.12 -8.69
CA GLN A 179 -24.81 -3.66 -8.89
C GLN A 179 -23.99 -3.89 -7.61
N SER A 180 -23.02 -4.79 -7.66
CA SER A 180 -22.18 -5.13 -6.49
C SER A 180 -20.72 -4.87 -6.80
N SER A 181 -20.06 -4.14 -5.90
CA SER A 181 -18.62 -3.91 -5.92
C SER A 181 -18.01 -4.56 -4.69
N LYS A 182 -17.31 -5.68 -4.85
CA LYS A 182 -16.50 -6.25 -3.77
C LYS A 182 -15.21 -5.46 -3.63
N ARG A 183 -15.08 -4.70 -2.54
CA ARG A 183 -13.83 -4.04 -2.15
C ARG A 183 -12.85 -5.04 -1.54
N PRO A 184 -11.53 -4.74 -1.52
CA PRO A 184 -10.55 -5.62 -0.90
C PRO A 184 -10.85 -5.82 0.59
N GLY A 185 -10.86 -7.07 1.05
CA GLY A 185 -11.27 -7.42 2.42
C GLY A 185 -10.44 -6.76 3.54
N PHE A 186 -9.20 -6.37 3.26
CA PHE A 186 -8.34 -5.67 4.23
C PHE A 186 -8.79 -4.23 4.50
N LEU A 187 -9.43 -3.55 3.53
CA LEU A 187 -9.97 -2.19 3.71
C LEU A 187 -11.18 -2.17 4.66
N ASN A 188 -11.87 -3.30 4.79
CA ASN A 188 -13.03 -3.44 5.66
C ASN A 188 -12.64 -3.89 7.08
N TRP A 189 -11.34 -3.98 7.40
CA TRP A 189 -10.92 -4.41 8.72
C TRP A 189 -11.30 -3.36 9.78
N PRO A 190 -11.87 -3.79 10.92
CA PRO A 190 -12.38 -2.88 11.95
C PRO A 190 -11.29 -2.02 12.62
N ILE A 191 -10.01 -2.36 12.45
CA ILE A 191 -8.91 -1.55 12.96
C ILE A 191 -8.78 -0.21 12.23
N TRP A 192 -9.17 -0.12 10.95
CA TRP A 192 -9.10 1.14 10.20
C TRP A 192 -10.06 2.20 10.73
N GLN A 193 -11.11 1.78 11.44
CA GLN A 193 -12.08 2.65 12.08
C GLN A 193 -11.72 2.98 13.54
N ASP A 194 -10.75 2.25 14.12
CA ASP A 194 -10.30 2.44 15.49
C ASP A 194 -9.10 3.41 15.53
N TRP A 195 -9.43 4.70 15.60
CA TRP A 195 -8.43 5.76 15.65
C TRP A 195 -7.50 5.64 16.86
N LEU A 196 -7.97 5.13 18.00
CA LEU A 196 -7.17 5.02 19.22
C LEU A 196 -6.13 3.90 19.07
N GLY A 197 -6.56 2.74 18.56
CA GLY A 197 -5.65 1.64 18.26
C GLY A 197 -4.56 2.04 17.27
N LEU A 198 -4.95 2.73 16.20
CA LEU A 198 -4.02 3.27 15.21
C LEU A 198 -3.09 4.33 15.81
N ALA A 199 -3.59 5.23 16.66
CA ALA A 199 -2.80 6.25 17.32
C ALA A 199 -1.74 5.63 18.25
N LEU A 200 -2.09 4.60 19.03
CA LEU A 200 -1.14 3.90 19.90
C LEU A 200 -0.04 3.20 19.09
N LEU A 201 -0.40 2.47 18.03
CA LEU A 201 0.58 1.81 17.16
C LEU A 201 1.48 2.83 16.44
N ALA A 202 0.90 3.90 15.90
CA ALA A 202 1.64 4.95 15.22
C ALA A 202 2.59 5.68 16.17
N THR A 203 2.13 6.00 17.39
CA THR A 203 2.96 6.65 18.42
C THR A 203 4.13 5.75 18.81
N GLY A 204 3.89 4.46 19.04
CA GLY A 204 4.94 3.50 19.37
C GLY A 204 5.96 3.36 18.24
N PHE A 205 5.51 3.30 16.99
CA PHE A 205 6.37 3.25 15.81
C PHE A 205 7.21 4.53 15.64
N LEU A 206 6.59 5.70 15.77
CA LEU A 206 7.29 6.99 15.70
C LEU A 206 8.31 7.15 16.82
N ALA A 207 7.99 6.68 18.04
CA ALA A 207 8.93 6.72 19.16
C ALA A 207 10.18 5.87 18.91
N VAL A 208 10.04 4.66 18.36
CA VAL A 208 11.19 3.82 17.96
C VAL A 208 12.00 4.49 16.86
N LEU A 209 11.33 4.99 15.81
CA LEU A 209 12.01 5.65 14.69
C LEU A 209 12.78 6.90 15.14
N ALA A 210 12.16 7.74 15.96
CA ALA A 210 12.79 8.94 16.48
C ALA A 210 14.00 8.60 17.37
N LEU A 211 13.92 7.53 18.16
CA LEU A 211 15.05 7.07 18.97
C LEU A 211 16.22 6.59 18.11
N ILE A 212 15.95 5.80 17.07
CA ILE A 212 16.98 5.35 16.12
C ILE A 212 17.61 6.57 15.42
N GLY A 213 16.80 7.54 14.99
CA GLY A 213 17.27 8.77 14.37
C GLY A 213 18.19 9.57 15.29
N LEU A 214 17.80 9.75 16.55
CA LEU A 214 18.59 10.43 17.57
C LEU A 214 19.91 9.71 17.83
N LEU A 215 19.90 8.38 17.98
CA LEU A 215 21.12 7.61 18.19
C LEU A 215 22.05 7.65 16.97
N CYS A 216 21.52 7.64 15.74
CA CYS A 216 22.31 7.82 14.52
C CYS A 216 22.90 9.23 14.39
N PHE A 217 22.22 10.25 14.93
CA PHE A 217 22.71 11.62 14.97
C PHE A 217 23.88 11.78 15.94
N GLU A 218 23.77 11.21 17.14
CA GLU A 218 24.83 11.24 18.17
C GLU A 218 25.94 10.20 17.94
N PHE A 219 25.73 9.19 17.10
CA PHE A 219 26.73 8.14 16.88
C PHE A 219 28.15 8.64 16.50
N PRO A 220 28.32 9.68 15.66
CA PRO A 220 29.65 10.19 15.29
C PRO A 220 30.39 10.86 16.45
N THR A 221 29.68 11.42 17.43
CA THR A 221 30.25 12.14 18.59
C THR A 221 30.59 11.18 19.74
N LEU A 222 30.00 9.98 19.76
CA LEU A 222 30.22 8.99 20.81
C LEU A 222 31.67 8.44 20.85
N PRO A 223 32.30 8.37 22.05
CA PRO A 223 33.55 7.66 22.27
C PRO A 223 33.46 6.19 21.87
N ARG A 224 34.62 5.53 21.65
CA ARG A 224 34.64 4.11 21.25
C ARG A 224 34.01 3.18 22.30
N LEU A 225 34.13 3.55 23.57
CA LEU A 225 33.56 2.85 24.73
C LEU A 225 32.49 3.73 25.36
N VAL A 226 31.28 3.20 25.47
CA VAL A 226 30.13 3.88 26.07
C VAL A 226 29.65 3.05 27.26
N PRO A 227 29.32 3.67 28.39
CA PRO A 227 28.69 2.97 29.50
C PRO A 227 27.27 2.52 29.11
N LEU A 228 27.06 1.20 29.07
CA LEU A 228 25.80 0.56 28.70
C LEU A 228 24.96 0.16 29.91
N HIS A 229 25.58 0.09 31.09
CA HIS A 229 24.91 -0.25 32.33
C HIS A 229 25.47 0.59 33.47
N PHE A 230 24.59 0.99 34.37
CA PHE A 230 24.91 1.75 35.57
C PHE A 230 24.52 0.95 36.80
N ASP A 231 25.38 0.98 37.81
CA ASP A 231 25.04 0.43 39.12
C ASP A 231 23.99 1.31 39.82
N ALA A 232 23.50 0.86 40.99
CA ALA A 232 22.54 1.61 41.80
C ALA A 232 23.09 2.95 42.34
N VAL A 233 24.40 3.20 42.20
CA VAL A 233 25.11 4.41 42.62
C VAL A 233 25.29 5.39 41.44
N GLY A 234 24.93 4.97 40.22
CA GLY A 234 25.05 5.76 39.00
C GLY A 234 26.42 5.67 38.33
N ASN A 235 27.31 4.77 38.77
CA ASN A 235 28.60 4.54 38.13
C ASN A 235 28.46 3.57 36.96
N PRO A 236 29.24 3.76 35.89
CA PRO A 236 29.23 2.86 34.75
C PRO A 236 29.87 1.51 35.10
N ASP A 237 29.04 0.48 35.27
CA ASP A 237 29.45 -0.89 35.63
C ASP A 237 29.80 -1.73 34.38
N ARG A 238 29.24 -1.37 33.22
CA ARG A 238 29.53 -2.06 31.95
C ARG A 238 29.83 -1.08 30.83
N LEU A 239 31.11 -1.01 30.45
CA LEU A 239 31.55 -0.34 29.23
C LEU A 239 31.41 -1.30 28.05
N GLY A 240 30.75 -0.85 26.98
CA GLY A 240 30.68 -1.61 25.73
C GLY A 240 31.00 -0.75 24.52
N LEU A 241 31.11 -1.41 23.37
CA LEU A 241 31.35 -0.72 22.11
C LEU A 241 30.17 0.20 21.79
N ARG A 242 30.44 1.41 21.27
CA ARG A 242 29.40 2.39 20.86
C ARG A 242 28.26 1.81 20.01
N GLY A 243 28.51 0.76 19.22
CA GLY A 243 27.48 0.07 18.43
C GLY A 243 26.42 -0.67 19.26
N GLN A 244 26.73 -1.05 20.49
CA GLN A 244 25.81 -1.77 21.38
C GLN A 244 24.70 -0.86 21.93
N ILE A 245 24.79 0.47 21.76
CA ILE A 245 23.71 1.40 22.12
C ILE A 245 22.41 1.11 21.34
N PHE A 246 22.52 0.51 20.14
CA PHE A 246 21.37 0.12 19.32
C PHE A 246 20.60 -1.10 19.85
N ILE A 247 21.10 -1.79 20.89
CA ILE A 247 20.31 -2.84 21.58
C ILE A 247 19.07 -2.22 22.24
N ILE A 248 19.17 -0.98 22.70
CA ILE A 248 18.09 -0.24 23.37
C ILE A 248 16.89 -0.07 22.42
N PRO A 249 17.02 0.61 21.25
CA PRO A 249 15.91 0.70 20.30
C PRO A 249 15.50 -0.68 19.73
N LEU A 250 16.39 -1.67 19.68
CA LEU A 250 16.02 -3.03 19.27
C LEU A 250 15.02 -3.67 20.25
N ILE A 251 15.20 -3.50 21.56
CA ILE A 251 14.22 -3.95 22.58
C ILE A 251 12.88 -3.26 22.37
N GLY A 252 12.89 -1.93 22.15
CA GLY A 252 11.69 -1.16 21.84
C GLY A 252 10.98 -1.66 20.57
N LEU A 253 11.73 -1.97 19.51
CA LEU A 253 11.19 -2.51 18.27
C LEU A 253 10.58 -3.91 18.45
N LEU A 254 11.28 -4.81 19.16
CA LEU A 254 10.77 -6.16 19.44
C LEU A 254 9.49 -6.11 20.27
N ALA A 255 9.44 -5.25 21.29
CA ALA A 255 8.23 -5.04 22.07
C ALA A 255 7.07 -4.54 21.20
N LEU A 256 7.32 -3.56 20.33
CA LEU A 256 6.33 -3.05 19.38
C LEU A 256 5.80 -4.14 18.44
N LEU A 257 6.68 -4.97 17.88
CA LEU A 257 6.29 -6.05 16.98
C LEU A 257 5.50 -7.14 17.70
N LEU A 258 5.99 -7.62 18.84
CA LEU A 258 5.35 -8.68 19.61
C LEU A 258 3.98 -8.24 20.13
N ASN A 259 3.90 -7.10 20.81
CA ASN A 259 2.63 -6.57 21.31
C ASN A 259 1.71 -6.09 20.17
N GLY A 260 2.26 -5.65 19.04
CA GLY A 260 1.51 -5.35 17.83
C GLY A 260 0.78 -6.58 17.31
N VAL A 261 1.51 -7.70 17.13
CA VAL A 261 0.94 -8.98 16.67
C VAL A 261 -0.01 -9.58 17.70
N LEU A 262 0.38 -9.63 18.97
CA LEU A 262 -0.48 -10.15 20.04
C LEU A 262 -1.74 -9.30 20.20
N GLY A 263 -1.60 -7.96 20.18
CA GLY A 263 -2.72 -7.04 20.25
C GLY A 263 -3.64 -7.18 19.04
N TRP A 264 -3.09 -7.41 17.84
CA TRP A 264 -3.89 -7.71 16.65
C TRP A 264 -4.71 -9.00 16.79
N VAL A 265 -4.09 -10.08 17.27
CA VAL A 265 -4.77 -11.36 17.49
C VAL A 265 -5.85 -11.20 18.57
N ALA A 266 -5.51 -10.57 19.69
CA ALA A 266 -6.42 -10.28 20.79
C ALA A 266 -7.59 -9.39 20.36
N TYR A 267 -7.41 -8.50 19.37
CA TYR A 267 -8.44 -7.55 18.92
C TYR A 267 -9.67 -8.26 18.35
N ARG A 268 -9.49 -9.49 17.86
CA ARG A 268 -10.58 -10.33 17.36
C ARG A 268 -11.46 -10.90 18.47
N TYR A 269 -10.93 -11.00 19.69
CA TYR A 269 -11.60 -11.59 20.85
C TYR A 269 -12.03 -10.50 21.85
N GLU A 270 -11.08 -9.66 22.29
CA GLU A 270 -11.28 -8.62 23.29
C GLU A 270 -10.46 -7.36 22.98
N ARG A 271 -11.14 -6.24 22.72
CA ARG A 271 -10.48 -4.97 22.39
C ARG A 271 -9.66 -4.39 23.54
N VAL A 272 -10.12 -4.60 24.78
CA VAL A 272 -9.43 -4.10 25.99
C VAL A 272 -8.04 -4.72 26.12
N ALA A 273 -7.90 -6.02 25.87
CA ALA A 273 -6.62 -6.70 25.87
C ALA A 273 -5.66 -6.12 24.82
N SER A 274 -6.15 -5.77 23.63
CA SER A 274 -5.35 -5.10 22.59
C SER A 274 -4.85 -3.73 23.04
N TYR A 275 -5.70 -2.91 23.66
CA TYR A 275 -5.30 -1.60 24.16
C TYR A 275 -4.29 -1.70 25.30
N LEU A 276 -4.41 -2.71 26.18
CA LEU A 276 -3.41 -2.97 27.22
C LEU A 276 -2.06 -3.35 26.61
N LEU A 277 -2.04 -4.19 25.57
CA LEU A 277 -0.81 -4.56 24.87
C LEU A 277 -0.18 -3.37 24.14
N TRP A 278 -0.97 -2.59 23.40
CA TRP A 278 -0.46 -1.42 22.67
C TRP A 278 -0.07 -0.28 23.62
N GLY A 279 -0.81 -0.06 24.71
CA GLY A 279 -0.44 0.88 25.78
C GLY A 279 0.82 0.44 26.53
N GLY A 280 0.95 -0.86 26.82
CA GLY A 280 2.16 -1.44 27.39
C GLY A 280 3.39 -1.23 26.50
N THR A 281 3.22 -1.28 25.18
CA THR A 281 4.29 -0.90 24.24
C THR A 281 4.72 0.55 24.41
N ILE A 282 3.79 1.50 24.55
CA ILE A 282 4.15 2.90 24.79
C ILE A 282 4.96 3.06 26.07
N LEU A 283 4.59 2.36 27.14
CA LEU A 283 5.36 2.37 28.37
C LEU A 283 6.78 1.84 28.15
N ILE A 284 6.93 0.73 27.41
CA ILE A 284 8.25 0.21 27.04
C ILE A 284 9.04 1.24 26.22
N GLN A 285 8.41 1.94 25.27
CA GLN A 285 9.10 3.01 24.52
C GLN A 285 9.61 4.12 25.44
N VAL A 286 8.81 4.57 26.40
CA VAL A 286 9.23 5.59 27.37
C VAL A 286 10.43 5.12 28.19
N LEU A 287 10.43 3.88 28.67
CA LEU A 287 11.55 3.31 29.43
C LEU A 287 12.83 3.22 28.59
N VAL A 288 12.70 2.78 27.34
CA VAL A 288 13.80 2.66 26.38
C VAL A 288 14.37 4.05 26.02
N TRP A 289 13.51 5.06 25.87
CA TRP A 289 13.92 6.45 25.69
C TRP A 289 14.67 7.01 26.92
N ALA A 290 14.13 6.78 28.12
CA ALA A 290 14.77 7.22 29.35
C ALA A 290 16.16 6.59 29.52
N ALA A 291 16.30 5.30 29.21
CA ALA A 291 17.58 4.60 29.22
C ALA A 291 18.58 5.21 28.22
N ALA A 292 18.14 5.49 26.99
CA ALA A 292 19.00 6.08 25.97
C ALA A 292 19.45 7.50 26.33
N LEU A 293 18.53 8.35 26.79
CA LEU A 293 18.85 9.71 27.23
C LEU A 293 19.76 9.72 28.47
N GLY A 294 19.54 8.79 29.40
CA GLY A 294 20.40 8.61 30.57
C GLY A 294 21.84 8.26 30.19
N ILE A 295 22.02 7.39 29.20
CA ILE A 295 23.36 7.06 28.67
C ILE A 295 23.98 8.27 27.97
N LEU A 296 23.23 8.95 27.09
CA LEU A 296 23.75 10.09 26.33
C LEU A 296 24.10 11.30 27.22
N GLY A 297 23.35 11.53 28.30
CA GLY A 297 23.62 12.64 29.21
C GLY A 297 24.86 12.46 30.10
N GLN A 298 25.45 11.27 30.11
CA GLN A 298 26.65 10.95 30.91
C GLN A 298 27.91 10.74 30.06
N VAL A 299 27.80 10.85 28.73
CA VAL A 299 28.92 10.78 27.77
C VAL A 299 29.34 12.19 27.38
#